data_AF-W9UPT1-F1
#
_entry.id   AF-W9UPT1-F1
#
_cell.length_a   1.000
_cell.length_b   1.000
_cell.length_c   1.000
_cell.angle_alpha   90.00
_cell.angle_beta   90.00
_cell.angle_gamma   90.00
#
_symmetry.space_group_name_H-M   'P 1'
#
loop_
_entity.id
_entity.type
_entity.pdbx_description
1 polymer ?
#
loop_
_entity_poly.entity_id
_entity_poly.type
_entity_poly.pdbx_seq_one_letter_code
_entity_poly.pdbx_strand_id
1 'polypeptide(L)' 'MIKSCVNDWLQQIPQVLAFTSAQPKDGGTGAVYVLLKRNKDKRS' A
#
# COMPACT_ATOMS: atom_id res chain seq x y z
N MET A 1 -7.07 16.44 -1.78
CA MET A 1 -6.98 15.80 -3.11
C MET A 1 -5.99 14.65 -3.18
N ILE A 2 -4.72 14.79 -2.74
CA ILE A 2 -3.73 13.72 -2.91
C ILE A 2 -4.06 12.40 -2.20
N LYS A 3 -4.67 12.45 -1.00
CA LYS A 3 -5.05 11.25 -0.24
C LYS A 3 -6.11 10.40 -0.96
N SER A 4 -7.08 11.03 -1.62
CA SER A 4 -8.14 10.33 -2.35
C SER A 4 -7.59 9.65 -3.61
N CYS A 5 -6.75 10.34 -4.39
CA CYS A 5 -6.13 9.76 -5.58
C CYS A 5 -5.24 8.55 -5.23
N VAL A 6 -4.48 8.63 -4.13
CA VAL A 6 -3.65 7.50 -3.66
C VAL A 6 -4.52 6.33 -3.20
N ASN A 7 -5.61 6.60 -2.49
CA ASN A 7 -6.57 5.58 -2.09
C ASN A 7 -7.19 4.86 -3.30
N ASP A 8 -7.68 5.63 -4.28
CA ASP A 8 -8.35 5.08 -5.46
C ASP A 8 -7.37 4.31 -6.35
N TRP A 9 -6.13 4.78 -6.47
CA TRP A 9 -5.08 4.09 -7.20
C TRP A 9 -4.66 2.78 -6.54
N LEU A 10 -4.46 2.77 -5.22
CA LEU A 10 -4.09 1.55 -4.48
C LEU A 10 -5.19 0.49 -4.51
N GLN A 11 -6.47 0.90 -4.46
CA GLN A 11 -7.61 -0.02 -4.59
C GLN A 11 -7.70 -0.66 -5.98
N GLN A 12 -7.23 0.02 -7.03
CA GLN A 12 -7.21 -0.51 -8.40
C GLN A 12 -6.09 -1.53 -8.63
N ILE A 13 -5.12 -1.66 -7.72
CA ILE A 13 -4.02 -2.62 -7.85
C ILE A 13 -4.47 -3.94 -7.21
N PRO A 14 -4.78 -5.00 -8.00
CA PRO A 14 -5.32 -6.26 -7.47
C PRO A 14 -4.33 -7.05 -6.60
N GLN A 15 -3.07 -6.63 -6.58
CA GLN A 15 -2.02 -7.20 -5.73
C GLN A 15 -1.97 -6.55 -4.35
N VAL A 16 -2.65 -5.42 -4.12
CA VAL A 16 -2.70 -4.76 -2.81
C VAL A 16 -3.81 -5.39 -1.98
N LEU A 17 -3.46 -5.87 -0.79
CA LEU A 17 -4.38 -6.46 0.18
C LEU A 17 -4.89 -5.43 1.18
N ALA A 18 -4.03 -4.50 1.60
CA ALA A 18 -4.36 -3.43 2.54
C ALA A 18 -3.33 -2.29 2.45
N PHE A 19 -3.69 -1.11 2.91
CA PHE A 19 -2.76 0.01 3.08
C PHE A 19 -3.15 0.90 4.26
N THR A 20 -2.17 1.56 4.89
CA THR A 20 -2.39 2.47 6.03
C THR A 20 -1.28 3.51 6.15
N SER A 21 -1.52 4.66 6.79
CA SER A 21 -0.49 5.67 7.03
C SER A 21 0.69 5.11 7.81
N ALA A 22 1.89 5.55 7.46
CA ALA A 22 3.10 5.13 8.15
C ALA A 22 3.14 5.68 9.59
N GLN A 23 3.90 5.03 10.46
CA GLN A 23 4.14 5.54 11.80
C GLN A 23 4.92 6.87 11.72
N PRO A 24 4.81 7.78 12.72
CA PRO A 24 5.51 9.06 12.70
C PRO A 24 7.02 8.95 12.46
N LYS A 25 7.66 7.92 13.04
CA LYS A 25 9.09 7.62 12.87
C LYS A 25 9.48 7.24 11.43
N ASP A 26 8.53 6.76 10.63
CA ASP A 26 8.74 6.29 9.25
C ASP A 26 8.13 7.27 8.22
N GLY A 27 7.81 8.50 8.64
CA GLY A 27 7.30 9.57 7.77
C GLY A 27 5.83 9.96 7.97
N GLY A 28 5.12 9.31 8.89
CA GLY A 28 3.78 9.71 9.31
C GLY A 28 2.79 9.83 8.15
N THR A 29 2.13 10.99 8.04
CA THR A 29 1.15 11.29 6.98
C THR A 29 1.76 11.47 5.58
N GLY A 30 3.09 11.56 5.48
CA GLY A 30 3.83 11.64 4.21
C GLY A 30 4.17 10.28 3.59
N ALA A 31 3.94 9.17 4.31
CA ALA A 31 4.23 7.82 3.85
C ALA A 31 3.07 6.84 4.17
N VAL A 32 3.01 5.73 3.45
CA VAL A 32 1.95 4.71 3.55
C VAL A 32 2.56 3.32 3.47
N TYR A 33 2.20 2.43 4.38
CA TYR A 33 2.50 1.01 4.25
C TYR A 33 1.49 0.33 3.35
N VAL A 34 1.97 -0.59 2.51
CA VAL A 34 1.14 -1.36 1.58
C VAL A 34 1.42 -2.85 1.81
N LEU A 35 0.37 -3.61 2.11
CA LEU A 35 0.42 -5.05 2.17
C LEU A 35 0.17 -5.62 0.78
N LEU A 36 1.14 -6.36 0.24
CA LEU A 36 1.04 -6.97 -1.08
C LEU A 36 0.77 -8.46 -0.99
N LYS A 37 -0.02 -8.96 -1.93
CA LYS A 37 -0.26 -10.39 -2.13
C LYS A 37 1.04 -11.05 -2.55
N ARG A 38 1.45 -12.08 -1.80
CA ARG A 38 2.65 -12.86 -2.12
C ARG A 38 2.39 -13.72 -3.36
N ASN A 39 3.13 -13.47 -4.44
CA ASN A 39 3.11 -14.33 -5.62
C ASN A 39 3.73 -15.69 -5.26
N LYS A 40 2.93 -16.75 -5.36
CA LYS A 40 3.34 -18.12 -5.03
C LYS A 40 4.21 -18.77 -6.13
N ASP A 41 4.40 -18.11 -7.27
CA ASP A 41 5.15 -18.63 -8.43
C ASP A 41 6.68 -18.66 -8.27
N LYS A 42 7.25 -18.23 -7.14
CA LYS A 42 8.72 -18.21 -6.93
C LYS A 42 9.23 -19.22 -5.92
N ARG A 43 8.55 -20.35 -5.74
CA ARG A 43 9.06 -21.47 -4.92
C ARG A 43 9.44 -22.62 -5.85
N SER A 44 10.59 -22.45 -6.52
CA SER A 44 11.34 -23.55 -7.11
C SER A 44 12.05 -24.34 -6.03
#